data_AF-A0A6H9JVG9-F1
#
_entry.id   AF-A0A6H9JVG9-F1
#
_cell.length_a   1.000
_cell.length_b   1.000
_cell.length_c   1.000
_cell.angle_alpha   90.00
_cell.angle_beta   90.00
_cell.angle_gamma   90.00
#
_symmetry.space_group_name_H-M   'P 1'
#
loop_
_entity.id
_entity.type
_entity.pdbx_description
1 polymer ?
#
loop_
_entity_poly.entity_id
_entity_poly.type
_entity_poly.pdbx_seq_one_letter_code
_entity_poly.pdbx_strand_id
1 'polypeptide(L)' 'MNTENDKKICPICEQENSCSLLQGKSKCWCFNREFPPELLELVSEKELSCICENCLEKFTELKVPLGRGI' A
#
# COMPACT_ATOMS: atom_id res chain seq x y z
N MET A 1 -22.46 -9.96 -3.70
CA MET A 1 -21.05 -10.02 -4.10
C MET A 1 -20.21 -9.72 -2.87
N ASN A 2 -19.23 -10.57 -2.57
CA ASN A 2 -18.61 -10.73 -1.24
C ASN A 2 -17.59 -9.62 -0.94
N THR A 3 -18.06 -8.53 -0.35
CA THR A 3 -17.32 -7.27 -0.06
C THR A 3 -16.16 -7.36 0.94
N GLU A 4 -15.88 -8.52 1.54
CA GLU A 4 -14.82 -8.66 2.54
C GLU A 4 -13.45 -9.07 1.97
N ASN A 5 -13.41 -9.78 0.84
CA ASN A 5 -12.14 -10.26 0.30
C ASN A 5 -11.35 -9.14 -0.40
N ASP A 6 -12.05 -8.20 -1.05
CA ASP A 6 -11.44 -7.07 -1.77
C ASP A 6 -10.57 -6.19 -0.86
N LYS A 7 -10.92 -6.08 0.43
CA LYS A 7 -10.16 -5.25 1.38
C LYS A 7 -8.76 -5.78 1.69
N LYS A 8 -8.50 -7.08 1.46
CA LYS A 8 -7.20 -7.72 1.72
C LYS A 8 -6.25 -7.63 0.52
N ILE A 9 -6.73 -7.15 -0.62
CA ILE A 9 -5.97 -7.07 -1.86
C ILE A 9 -5.48 -5.64 -2.06
N CYS A 10 -4.22 -5.50 -2.47
CA CYS A 10 -3.63 -4.23 -2.83
C CYS A 10 -4.24 -3.74 -4.16
N PRO A 11 -4.79 -2.52 -4.23
CA PRO A 11 -5.46 -2.01 -5.42
C PRO A 11 -4.49 -1.70 -6.58
N ILE A 12 -3.18 -1.69 -6.32
CA ILE A 12 -2.16 -1.37 -7.33
C ILE A 12 -1.61 -2.64 -8.01
N CYS A 13 -1.35 -3.70 -7.24
CA CYS A 13 -0.70 -4.91 -7.75
C CYS A 13 -1.54 -6.18 -7.65
N GLU A 14 -2.77 -6.07 -7.12
CA GLU A 14 -3.74 -7.15 -7.00
C GLU A 14 -3.23 -8.36 -6.17
N GLN A 15 -2.19 -8.15 -5.35
CA GLN A 15 -1.67 -9.12 -4.37
C GLN A 15 -2.14 -8.80 -2.96
N GLU A 16 -1.91 -9.69 -1.99
CA GLU A 16 -2.24 -9.38 -0.59
C GLU A 16 -1.55 -8.10 -0.08
N ASN A 17 -2.33 -7.27 0.63
CA ASN A 17 -1.82 -6.04 1.25
C ASN A 17 -1.26 -6.24 2.67
N SER A 18 -1.41 -7.45 3.21
CA SER A 18 -0.95 -7.84 4.54
C SER A 18 -1.44 -6.92 5.66
N CYS A 19 -2.62 -6.31 5.48
CA CYS A 19 -3.22 -5.45 6.50
C CYS A 19 -3.50 -6.25 7.78
N SER A 20 -2.80 -5.91 8.85
CA SER A 20 -2.91 -6.60 10.14
C SER A 20 -4.19 -6.26 10.89
N LEU A 21 -4.83 -5.12 10.58
CA LEU A 21 -6.13 -4.76 11.16
C LEU A 21 -7.25 -5.70 10.69
N LEU A 22 -7.22 -6.09 9.41
CA LEU A 22 -8.14 -7.09 8.85
C LEU A 22 -7.90 -8.51 9.40
N GLN A 23 -6.81 -8.70 10.14
CA GLN A 23 -6.48 -9.93 10.87
C GLN A 23 -6.78 -9.80 12.38
N GLY A 24 -7.45 -8.74 12.82
CA GLY A 24 -7.82 -8.52 14.22
C GLY A 24 -6.72 -7.95 15.11
N LYS A 25 -5.60 -7.49 14.54
CA LYS A 25 -4.54 -6.82 15.30
C LYS A 25 -4.84 -5.33 15.48
N SER A 26 -4.27 -4.71 16.51
CA SER A 26 -4.45 -3.28 16.81
C SER A 26 -3.44 -2.36 16.11
N LYS A 27 -2.41 -2.91 15.45
CA LYS A 27 -1.39 -2.17 14.71
C LYS A 27 -1.13 -2.82 13.36
N CYS A 28 -0.77 -2.01 12.38
CA CYS A 28 -0.34 -2.45 11.05
C CYS A 28 1.03 -1.85 10.71
N TRP A 29 1.77 -2.52 9.82
CA TRP A 29 3.06 -2.04 9.33
C TRP A 29 2.96 -0.64 8.72
N CYS A 30 1.85 -0.33 8.05
CA CYS A 30 1.64 0.94 7.34
C CYS A 30 1.52 2.15 8.25
N PHE A 31 1.26 1.97 9.55
CA PHE A 31 1.06 3.09 10.49
C PHE A 31 2.31 3.93 10.72
N ASN A 32 3.50 3.36 10.48
CA ASN A 32 4.78 4.05 10.66
C ASN A 32 5.45 4.34 9.31
N ARG A 33 4.68 4.36 8.22
CA ARG A 33 5.17 4.62 6.86
C ARG A 33 4.49 5.87 6.32
N GLU A 34 5.25 6.65 5.57
CA GLU A 34 4.72 7.80 4.84
C GLU A 34 4.28 7.34 3.44
N PHE A 35 3.07 7.70 3.03
CA PHE A 35 2.55 7.44 1.70
C PHE A 35 2.60 8.73 0.89
N PRO A 36 3.43 8.81 -0.17
CA PRO A 36 3.48 9.98 -1.02
C PRO A 36 2.11 10.29 -1.62
N PRO A 37 1.68 11.57 -1.70
CA PRO A 37 0.40 11.93 -2.30
C PRO A 37 0.21 11.36 -3.71
N GLU A 38 1.27 11.35 -4.53
CA GLU A 38 1.20 10.85 -5.90
C GLU A 38 0.98 9.32 -5.97
N LEU A 39 1.36 8.58 -4.92
CA LEU A 39 1.03 7.16 -4.80
C LEU A 39 -0.45 6.97 -4.46
N LEU A 40 -1.01 7.86 -3.63
CA LEU A 40 -2.44 7.84 -3.28
C LEU A 40 -3.32 8.23 -4.47
N GLU A 41 -2.83 9.05 -5.40
CA GLU A 41 -3.54 9.38 -6.64
C GLU A 41 -3.67 8.17 -7.61
N LEU A 42 -2.85 7.13 -7.44
CA LEU A 42 -2.95 5.90 -8.24
C LEU A 42 -4.14 5.02 -7.83
N VAL A 43 -4.76 5.29 -6.67
CA VAL A 43 -5.90 4.54 -6.17
C VAL A 43 -7.15 5.41 -6.18
N SER A 44 -8.29 4.81 -6.52
CA SER A 44 -9.58 5.51 -6.49
C SER A 44 -10.02 5.74 -5.04
N GLU A 45 -10.67 6.87 -4.76
CA GLU A 45 -11.29 7.15 -3.44
C GLU A 45 -12.32 6.10 -3.02
N LYS A 46 -12.81 5.28 -3.97
CA LYS A 46 -13.74 4.18 -3.71
C LYS A 46 -13.04 2.89 -3.28
N GLU A 47 -11.72 2.79 -3.46
CA GLU A 47 -10.93 1.64 -3.01
C GLU A 47 -10.71 1.75 -1.49
N LEU A 48 -11.37 0.88 -0.74
CA LEU A 48 -11.26 0.81 0.72
C LEU A 48 -10.15 -0.12 1.21
N SER A 49 -9.26 -0.55 0.29
CA SER A 49 -8.20 -1.51 0.54
C SER A 49 -6.85 -0.82 0.78
N CYS A 50 -5.96 -1.45 1.56
CA CYS A 50 -4.64 -0.90 1.83
C CYS A 50 -3.69 -1.13 0.64
N ILE A 51 -2.80 -0.16 0.38
CA ILE A 51 -1.64 -0.34 -0.50
C ILE A 51 -0.59 -1.19 0.24
N CYS A 52 0.01 -2.18 -0.43
CA CYS A 52 1.01 -3.07 0.17
C CYS A 52 2.40 -2.42 0.28
N GLU A 53 3.23 -2.95 1.17
CA GLU A 53 4.60 -2.44 1.43
C GLU A 53 5.46 -2.43 0.17
N ASN A 54 5.39 -3.50 -0.64
CA ASN A 54 6.14 -3.60 -1.89
C ASN A 54 5.77 -2.50 -2.91
N CYS A 55 4.50 -2.12 -3.00
CA CYS A 55 4.08 -1.01 -3.87
C CYS A 55 4.60 0.34 -3.37
N LEU A 56 4.55 0.55 -2.05
CA LEU A 56 5.11 1.75 -1.44
C LEU A 56 6.62 1.86 -1.68
N GLU A 57 7.36 0.77 -1.47
CA GLU A 57 8.81 0.72 -1.64
C GLU A 57 9.22 0.96 -3.08
N LYS A 58 8.65 0.23 -4.04
CA LYS A 58 8.91 0.44 -5.47
C LYS A 58 8.62 1.88 -5.91
N PHE A 59 7.50 2.45 -5.45
CA PHE A 59 7.18 3.83 -5.78
C PHE A 59 8.22 4.81 -5.22
N THR A 60 8.64 4.60 -3.97
CA THR A 60 9.63 5.44 -3.30
C THR A 60 11.00 5.32 -3.98
N GLU A 61 11.44 4.11 -4.32
CA GLU A 61 12.70 3.87 -5.05
C GLU A 61 12.73 4.57 -6.41
N LEU A 62 11.62 4.53 -7.16
CA LEU A 62 11.51 5.23 -8.45
C LEU A 62 11.55 6.76 -8.31
N LYS A 63 11.19 7.29 -7.14
CA LYS A 63 11.22 8.73 -6.83
C LYS A 63 12.56 9.19 -6.26
N VAL A 64 13.44 8.28 -5.84
CA VAL A 64 14.82 8.64 -5.51
C VAL A 64 15.54 9.00 -6.82
N PRO A 65 16.05 10.24 -6.98
CA PRO A 65 16.91 10.57 -8.12
C PRO A 65 18.08 9.60 -8.10
N LEU A 66 18.33 8.89 -9.21
CA LEU A 66 19.50 8.02 -9.40
C LEU A 66 20.76 8.78 -8.95
N GLY A 67 21.22 8.50 -7.73
CA GLY A 67 22.08 9.43 -6.99
C GLY A 67 22.48 8.94 -5.60
N ARG A 68 22.77 7.64 -5.46
CA ARG A 68 23.63 7.06 -4.43
C ARG A 68 24.24 5.82 -5.10
N GLY A 69 25.48 5.83 -5.55
CA GLY A 69 26.65 6.19 -4.76
C GLY A 69 27.16 4.95 -4.04
N ILE A 70 27.72 4.01 -4.81
CA ILE A 70 29.01 3.36 -4.53
C ILE A 70 29.83 3.40 -5.81
#